data_AF-A0A7S1SCV5-F1
#
_entry.id   AF-A0A7S1SCV5-F1
#
_cell.length_a   1.000
_cell.length_b   1.000
_cell.length_c   1.000
_cell.angle_alpha   90.00
_cell.angle_beta   90.00
_cell.angle_gamma   90.00
#
_symmetry.space_group_name_H-M   'P 1'
#
loop_
_entity.id
_entity.type
_entity.pdbx_description
1 polymer ?
#
loop_
_entity_poly.entity_id
_entity_poly.type
_entity_poly.pdbx_seq_one_letter_code
_entity_poly.pdbx_strand_id
1 'polypeptide(L)'
;STGGAIGLIVSLSSEEEFARLSLIQDAVSRESVAIAGLPHGDWRDFVSMPEAPQPHRGFVDGDLLESLLEMPRERQQAVADRLSAAGMAVGGAEGLLREVE
;
A
#
# COMPACT_ATOMS: atom_id res chain seq x y z
N SER A 1 -3.89 19.17 -19.82
CA SER A 1 -2.52 18.71 -20.09
C SER A 1 -2.44 17.24 -19.74
N THR A 2 -1.65 16.45 -20.46
CA THR A 2 -1.26 15.11 -19.99
C THR A 2 -0.15 15.32 -18.96
N GLY A 3 -0.26 14.78 -17.76
CA GLY A 3 0.63 15.11 -16.62
C GLY A 3 2.10 14.70 -16.78
N GLY A 4 2.50 14.09 -17.90
CA GLY A 4 3.88 13.68 -18.18
C GLY A 4 4.37 12.47 -17.37
N ALA A 5 3.53 11.88 -16.52
CA ALA A 5 3.87 10.71 -15.72
C ALA A 5 4.11 9.47 -16.60
N ILE A 6 5.15 8.71 -16.26
CA ILE A 6 5.45 7.39 -16.82
C ILE A 6 5.27 6.40 -15.68
N GLY A 7 4.36 5.44 -15.84
CA GLY A 7 4.07 4.40 -14.86
C GLY A 7 4.42 3.01 -15.40
N LEU A 8 4.69 2.08 -14.48
CA LEU A 8 4.93 0.68 -14.78
C LEU A 8 3.77 -0.16 -14.23
N ILE A 9 3.25 -1.09 -15.03
CA ILE A 9 2.27 -2.09 -14.60
C ILE A 9 2.91 -3.46 -14.79
N VAL A 10 3.03 -4.21 -13.71
CA VAL A 10 3.56 -5.57 -13.70
C VAL A 10 2.54 -6.53 -13.09
N SER A 11 2.45 -7.73 -13.63
CA SER A 11 1.61 -8.79 -13.06
C SER A 11 2.34 -9.45 -11.90
N LEU A 12 1.62 -9.66 -10.80
CA LEU A 12 2.10 -10.52 -9.72
C LEU A 12 1.91 -11.99 -10.10
N SER A 13 2.83 -12.84 -9.65
CA SER A 13 2.97 -14.21 -10.14
C SER A 13 2.02 -15.18 -9.44
N SER A 14 1.57 -14.86 -8.23
CA SER A 14 0.68 -15.72 -7.45
C SER A 14 -0.37 -14.93 -6.65
N GLU A 15 -1.48 -15.60 -6.34
CA GLU A 15 -2.51 -15.07 -5.44
C GLU A 15 -1.97 -14.83 -4.03
N GLU A 16 -1.05 -15.67 -3.56
CA GLU A 16 -0.36 -15.49 -2.28
C GLU A 16 0.49 -14.23 -2.25
N GLU A 17 1.19 -13.91 -3.34
CA GLU A 17 1.96 -12.67 -3.47
C GLU A 17 1.04 -11.44 -3.47
N PHE A 18 -0.06 -11.50 -4.23
CA PHE A 18 -1.07 -10.44 -4.23
C PHE A 18 -1.69 -10.23 -2.85
N ALA A 19 -2.09 -11.31 -2.17
CA ALA A 19 -2.68 -11.22 -0.83
C ALA A 19 -1.68 -10.66 0.18
N ARG A 20 -0.41 -11.09 0.12
CA ARG A 20 0.67 -10.59 0.98
C ARG A 20 0.90 -9.08 0.78
N LEU A 21 1.10 -8.63 -0.45
CA LEU A 21 1.34 -7.23 -0.76
C LEU A 21 0.11 -6.35 -0.46
N SER A 22 -1.09 -6.89 -0.63
CA SER A 22 -2.33 -6.20 -0.26
C SER A 22 -2.43 -5.96 1.25
N LEU A 23 -2.03 -6.93 2.09
CA LEU A 23 -1.98 -6.75 3.54
C LEU A 23 -0.96 -5.68 3.95
N ILE A 24 0.20 -5.66 3.30
CA ILE A 24 1.23 -4.63 3.55
C ILE A 24 0.69 -3.25 3.15
N GLN A 25 0.11 -3.12 1.95
CA GLN A 25 -0.50 -1.88 1.47
C GLN A 25 -1.56 -1.36 2.46
N ASP A 26 -2.45 -2.23 2.93
CA ASP A 26 -3.48 -1.86 3.90
C ASP A 26 -2.87 -1.36 5.22
N ALA A 27 -1.77 -1.95 5.67
CA ALA A 27 -1.08 -1.51 6.88
C ALA A 27 -0.36 -0.16 6.66
N VAL A 28 0.34 -0.01 5.54
CA VAL A 28 1.07 1.21 5.15
C VAL A 28 0.11 2.39 4.95
N SER A 29 -1.05 2.17 4.33
CA SER A 29 -2.05 3.21 4.08
C SER A 29 -2.56 3.89 5.35
N ARG A 30 -2.53 3.19 6.49
CA ARG A 30 -3.02 3.68 7.78
C ARG A 30 -1.98 4.49 8.55
N GLU A 31 -0.71 4.23 8.31
CA GLU A 31 0.40 4.97 8.90
C GLU A 31 0.91 6.10 7.97
N SER A 32 0.41 6.12 6.73
CA SER A 32 0.65 7.19 5.77
C SER A 32 -0.11 8.47 6.17
N VAL A 33 0.55 9.62 6.00
CA VAL A 33 -0.12 10.91 6.24
C VAL A 33 -1.18 11.10 5.16
N ALA A 34 -2.44 11.24 5.55
CA ALA A 34 -3.51 11.63 4.63
C ALA A 34 -3.17 12.97 3.96
N ILE A 35 -3.04 12.98 2.64
CA ILE A 35 -2.80 14.21 1.89
C ILE A 35 -4.09 15.02 1.94
N ALA A 36 -4.03 16.21 2.55
CA ALA A 36 -5.18 17.10 2.75
C ALA A 36 -6.39 16.45 3.44
N GLY A 37 -6.18 15.41 4.26
CA GLY A 37 -7.25 14.70 4.95
C GLY A 37 -8.00 13.66 4.11
N LEU A 38 -7.55 13.36 2.89
CA LEU A 38 -8.09 12.27 2.07
C LEU A 38 -7.37 10.95 2.39
N PRO A 39 -8.11 9.90 2.82
CA PRO A 39 -7.58 8.55 2.93
C PRO A 39 -7.05 8.04 1.59
N HIS A 40 -5.98 7.25 1.62
CA HIS A 40 -5.37 6.71 0.40
C HIS A 40 -6.33 5.86 -0.45
N GLY A 41 -7.20 5.07 0.19
CA GLY A 41 -8.20 4.26 -0.52
C GLY A 41 -9.16 5.12 -1.35
N ASP A 42 -9.70 6.18 -0.74
CA ASP A 42 -10.61 7.13 -1.40
C ASP A 42 -9.94 7.83 -2.59
N TRP A 43 -8.62 8.05 -2.54
CA TRP A 43 -7.85 8.61 -3.66
C TRP A 43 -7.69 7.63 -4.83
N ARG A 44 -7.62 6.32 -4.55
CA ARG A 44 -7.38 5.27 -5.57
C ARG A 44 -8.65 4.61 -6.09
N ASP A 45 -9.80 4.87 -5.50
CA ASP A 45 -11.08 4.31 -5.96
C ASP A 45 -11.38 4.67 -7.42
N PHE A 46 -11.97 3.72 -8.13
CA PHE A 46 -12.32 3.89 -9.54
C PHE A 46 -13.55 4.80 -9.65
N VAL A 47 -13.40 5.93 -10.35
CA VAL A 47 -14.48 6.89 -10.57
C VAL A 47 -14.74 7.04 -12.06
N SER A 48 -15.94 6.67 -12.50
CA SER A 48 -16.46 6.90 -13.85
C SER A 48 -17.82 7.55 -13.72
N MET A 49 -18.00 8.80 -14.14
CA MET A 49 -19.34 9.42 -14.12
C MET A 49 -20.19 8.85 -15.26
N PRO A 50 -21.46 8.44 -15.01
CA PRO A 50 -22.32 8.78 -13.86
C PRO A 50 -22.34 7.74 -12.71
N GLU A 51 -21.46 6.75 -12.72
CA GLU A 51 -21.42 5.68 -11.73
C GLU A 51 -20.80 6.15 -10.40
N ALA A 52 -21.21 5.50 -9.31
CA ALA A 52 -20.60 5.72 -8.01
C ALA A 52 -19.15 5.19 -7.98
N PRO A 53 -18.27 5.78 -7.15
CA PRO A 53 -16.92 5.25 -6.94
C PRO A 53 -16.96 3.78 -6.55
N GLN A 54 -16.10 2.97 -7.17
CA GLN A 54 -15.94 1.57 -6.84
C GLN A 54 -14.60 1.35 -6.14
N PRO A 55 -14.55 0.52 -5.09
CA PRO A 55 -13.29 0.17 -4.44
C PRO A 55 -12.29 -0.36 -5.46
N HIS A 56 -11.06 0.13 -5.40
CA HIS A 56 -9.98 -0.45 -6.19
C HIS A 56 -9.81 -1.94 -5.82
N ARG A 57 -9.68 -2.81 -6.83
CA ARG A 57 -9.60 -4.27 -6.66
C ARG A 57 -8.59 -4.86 -7.64
N GLY A 58 -7.82 -5.85 -7.19
CA GLY A 58 -6.85 -6.56 -8.03
C GLY A 58 -5.60 -5.74 -8.38
N PHE A 59 -5.36 -4.63 -7.67
CA PHE A 59 -4.17 -3.80 -7.85
C PHE A 59 -3.47 -3.57 -6.51
N VAL A 60 -2.15 -3.51 -6.58
CA VAL A 60 -1.28 -3.03 -5.52
C VAL A 60 -0.59 -1.77 -6.03
N ASP A 61 -0.59 -0.73 -5.21
CA ASP A 61 0.04 0.56 -5.47
C ASP A 61 1.51 0.54 -5.03
N GLY A 62 2.40 0.47 -6.02
CA GLY A 62 3.84 0.49 -5.79
C GLY A 62 4.30 1.75 -5.06
N ASP A 63 3.78 2.92 -5.41
CA ASP A 63 4.19 4.20 -4.79
C ASP A 63 3.85 4.21 -3.29
N LEU A 64 2.68 3.65 -2.92
CA LEU A 64 2.29 3.53 -1.52
C LEU A 64 3.20 2.56 -0.78
N LEU A 65 3.49 1.39 -1.36
CA LEU A 65 4.39 0.41 -0.74
C LEU A 65 5.80 0.97 -0.58
N GLU A 66 6.35 1.62 -1.61
CA GLU A 66 7.69 2.22 -1.58
C GLU A 66 7.79 3.35 -0.53
N SER A 67 6.69 4.06 -0.25
CA SER A 67 6.67 5.08 0.80
C SER A 67 7.09 4.56 2.17
N LEU A 68 6.92 3.25 2.44
CA LEU A 68 7.39 2.59 3.65
C LEU A 68 8.90 2.79 3.88
N LEU A 69 9.70 2.76 2.81
CA LEU A 69 11.16 2.96 2.86
C LEU A 69 11.52 4.36 3.34
N GLU A 70 10.65 5.34 3.06
CA GLU A 70 10.83 6.74 3.42
C GLU A 70 10.21 7.12 4.77
N MET A 71 9.41 6.23 5.37
CA MET A 71 8.78 6.49 6.66
C MET A 71 9.79 6.54 7.82
N PRO A 72 9.54 7.35 8.86
CA PRO A 72 10.28 7.26 10.12
C PRO A 72 10.22 5.85 10.72
N ARG A 73 11.28 5.43 11.40
CA ARG A 73 11.42 4.07 11.95
C ARG A 73 10.27 3.70 12.89
N GLU A 74 9.73 4.66 13.63
CA GLU A 74 8.59 4.47 14.52
C GLU A 74 7.33 4.05 13.75
N ARG A 75 7.11 4.61 12.55
CA ARG A 75 5.98 4.25 11.69
C ARG A 75 6.21 2.92 10.99
N GLN A 76 7.44 2.65 10.53
CA GLN A 76 7.79 1.33 10.00
C GLN A 76 7.52 0.24 11.05
N GLN A 77 7.85 0.50 12.32
CA GLN A 77 7.54 -0.43 13.40
C GLN A 77 6.03 -0.56 13.65
N ALA A 78 5.27 0.54 13.62
CA ALA A 78 3.81 0.48 13.73
C ALA A 78 3.16 -0.37 12.62
N VAL A 79 3.66 -0.26 11.38
CA VAL A 79 3.24 -1.14 10.27
C VAL A 79 3.57 -2.61 10.57
N ALA A 80 4.79 -2.90 11.02
CA ALA A 80 5.20 -4.27 11.36
C ALA A 80 4.38 -4.87 12.52
N ASP A 81 4.09 -4.08 13.55
CA ASP A 81 3.26 -4.49 14.68
C ASP A 81 1.83 -4.80 14.22
N ARG A 82 1.30 -3.99 13.30
CA ARG A 82 -0.04 -4.20 12.72
C ARG A 82 -0.11 -5.50 11.92
N LEU A 83 0.90 -5.77 11.10
CA LEU A 83 0.99 -7.00 10.32
C LEU A 83 1.13 -8.22 11.24
N SER A 84 1.94 -8.11 12.29
CA SER A 84 2.08 -9.15 13.31
C SER A 84 0.76 -9.44 14.03
N ALA A 85 -0.01 -8.39 14.37
CA ALA A 85 -1.34 -8.53 14.95
C ALA A 85 -2.36 -9.15 13.98
N ALA A 86 -2.15 -9.00 12.66
CA ALA A 86 -2.94 -9.67 11.62
C ALA A 86 -2.48 -11.12 11.35
N GLY A 87 -1.49 -11.64 12.09
CA GLY A 87 -1.00 -13.01 11.97
C GLY A 87 0.11 -13.20 10.92
N MET A 88 0.61 -12.12 10.31
CA MET A 88 1.75 -12.18 9.41
C MET A 88 3.05 -12.24 10.23
N ALA A 89 3.91 -13.21 9.96
CA ALA A 89 5.20 -13.31 10.64
C ALA A 89 6.16 -12.24 10.10
N VAL A 90 6.31 -11.13 10.84
CA VAL A 90 7.20 -10.03 10.46
C VAL A 90 8.29 -9.85 11.53
N GLY A 91 9.56 -9.79 11.11
CA GLY A 91 10.71 -9.61 12.00
C GLY A 91 10.88 -8.18 12.53
N GLY A 92 9.77 -7.50 12.88
CA GLY A 92 9.75 -6.05 13.16
C GLY A 92 10.02 -5.20 11.92
N ALA A 93 10.32 -3.91 12.12
CA ALA A 93 10.58 -2.98 11.01
C ALA A 93 11.69 -3.46 10.06
N GLU A 94 12.77 -4.04 10.60
CA GLU A 94 13.87 -4.57 9.79
C GLU A 94 13.48 -5.79 8.96
N GLY A 95 12.68 -6.69 9.52
CA GLY A 95 12.13 -7.82 8.78
C GLY A 95 11.20 -7.35 7.67
N LEU A 96 10.35 -6.36 7.97
CA LEU A 96 9.43 -5.77 7.00
C LEU A 96 10.14 -5.11 5.82
N LEU A 97 11.22 -4.37 6.06
CA LEU A 97 11.96 -3.70 4.99
C LEU A 97 12.58 -4.71 4.00
N ARG A 98 13.05 -5.87 4.48
CA ARG A 98 13.56 -6.93 3.60
C ARG A 98 12.48 -7.61 2.76
N GLU A 99 11.21 -7.49 3.13
CA GLU A 99 10.09 -8.06 2.38
C GLU A 99 9.65 -7.16 1.21
N VAL A 100 10.10 -5.90 1.19
CA VAL A 100 9.75 -4.90 0.16
C VAL A 100 10.95 -4.43 -0.68
N GLU A 101 12.17 -4.87 -0.34
CA GLU A 101 13.39 -4.74 -1.16
C GLU A 101 13.48 -5.84 -2.22
#